data_AF-A0A967Z2U6-F1
#
_entry.id   AF-A0A967Z2U6-F1
#
_cell.length_a   1.000
_cell.length_b   1.000
_cell.length_c   1.000
_cell.angle_alpha   90.00
_cell.angle_beta   90.00
_cell.angle_gamma   90.00
#
_symmetry.space_group_name_H-M   'P 1'
#
loop_
_entity.id
_entity.type
_entity.pdbx_description
1 polymer ?
#
loop_
_entity_poly.entity_id
_entity_poly.type
_entity_poly.pdbx_seq_one_letter_code
_entity_poly.pdbx_strand_id
1 'polypeptide(L)' 'KIWPVRTQVFISYSRRDRRWANELKTMLSPAVRKAKVTIYLDTDQNPGIDWEKELKKA' A
#
# COMPACT_ATOMS: atom_id res chain seq x y z
N LYS A 1 -15.93 2.71 24.02
CA LYS A 1 -15.95 1.98 22.73
C LYS A 1 -14.65 2.34 21.99
N ILE A 2 -13.68 1.44 21.94
CA ILE A 2 -12.39 1.68 21.27
C ILE A 2 -12.59 1.31 19.81
N TRP A 3 -12.44 2.27 18.92
CA TRP A 3 -12.54 2.04 17.48
C TRP A 3 -11.18 1.58 16.95
N PRO A 4 -11.13 0.58 16.06
CA PRO A 4 -9.87 0.17 15.47
C PRO A 4 -9.32 1.31 14.61
N VAL A 5 -8.04 1.60 14.80
CA VAL A 5 -7.31 2.62 14.04
C VAL A 5 -7.13 2.10 12.60
N ARG A 6 -7.77 2.74 11.62
CA ARG A 6 -7.69 2.38 10.19
C ARG A 6 -6.72 3.29 9.45
N THR A 7 -5.43 3.11 9.70
CA THR A 7 -4.37 3.89 9.04
C THR A 7 -3.72 3.14 7.88
N GLN A 8 -4.00 1.85 7.72
CA GLN A 8 -3.43 1.02 6.66
C GLN A 8 -4.37 0.98 5.44
N VAL A 9 -3.81 1.26 4.26
CA VAL A 9 -4.54 1.28 2.98
C VAL A 9 -3.82 0.37 1.99
N PHE A 10 -4.55 -0.60 1.44
CA PHE A 10 -4.10 -1.42 0.32
C PHE A 10 -4.76 -0.94 -0.97
N ILE A 11 -3.96 -0.75 -2.01
CA ILE A 11 -4.41 -0.27 -3.33
C ILE A 11 -4.13 -1.39 -4.33
N SER A 12 -5.19 -2.11 -4.70
CA SER A 12 -5.18 -3.03 -5.84
C SER A 12 -5.42 -2.25 -7.12
N TYR A 13 -4.62 -2.53 -8.14
CA TYR A 13 -4.72 -1.89 -9.45
C TYR A 13 -4.29 -2.88 -10.54
N SER A 14 -4.79 -2.69 -11.76
CA SER A 14 -4.34 -3.51 -12.88
C SER A 14 -2.94 -3.11 -13.32
N ARG A 15 -2.14 -4.04 -13.86
CA ARG A 15 -0.81 -3.73 -14.42
C ARG A 15 -0.83 -2.57 -15.42
N ARG A 16 -1.91 -2.43 -16.18
CA ARG A 16 -2.09 -1.37 -17.17
C ARG A 16 -2.20 0.02 -16.51
N ASP A 17 -2.65 0.06 -15.26
CA ASP A 17 -2.88 1.30 -14.49
C ASP A 17 -1.71 1.68 -13.58
N ARG A 18 -0.54 1.03 -13.74
CA ARG A 18 0.65 1.29 -12.92
C ARG A 18 1.04 2.76 -12.84
N ARG A 19 0.83 3.51 -13.94
CA ARG A 19 1.06 4.95 -13.96
C ARG A 19 0.20 5.67 -12.92
N TRP A 20 -1.10 5.39 -12.90
CA TRP A 20 -2.05 5.99 -11.96
C TRP A 20 -1.75 5.61 -10.52
N ALA A 21 -1.37 4.35 -10.26
CA ALA A 21 -0.96 3.91 -8.93
C ALA A 21 0.27 4.68 -8.41
N ASN A 22 1.25 4.95 -9.28
CA ASN A 22 2.43 5.73 -8.94
C ASN A 22 2.12 7.22 -8.68
N GLU A 23 1.25 7.81 -9.49
CA GLU A 23 0.79 9.20 -9.30
C GLU A 23 0.02 9.32 -7.97
N LEU A 24 -0.86 8.37 -7.67
CA LEU A 24 -1.59 8.33 -6.39
C LEU A 24 -0.65 8.16 -5.19
N LYS A 25 0.35 7.28 -5.28
CA LYS A 25 1.40 7.14 -4.24
C LYS A 25 2.17 8.44 -4.01
N THR A 26 2.48 9.18 -5.09
CA THR A 26 3.14 10.48 -5.00
C THR A 26 2.26 11.48 -4.25
N MET A 27 0.99 11.58 -4.61
CA MET A 27 0.03 12.46 -3.95
C MET A 27 -0.14 12.16 -2.46
N LEU A 28 -0.08 10.88 -2.09
CA LEU A 28 -0.25 10.44 -0.71
C LEU A 28 1.05 10.47 0.12
N SER A 29 2.21 10.71 -0.52
CA SER A 29 3.51 10.76 0.17
C SER A 29 3.56 11.74 1.36
N PRO A 30 2.95 12.94 1.32
CA PRO A 30 2.90 13.82 2.49
C PRO A 30 2.13 13.23 3.67
N ALA A 31 1.07 12.45 3.42
CA ALA A 31 0.27 11.81 4.45
C ALA A 31 1.01 10.61 5.08
N VAL A 32 1.74 9.85 4.26
CA VAL A 32 2.61 8.76 4.71
C VAL A 32 3.77 9.29 5.56
N ARG A 33 4.45 10.36 5.13
CA ARG A 33 5.56 10.99 5.87
C ARG A 33 5.15 11.50 7.25
N LYS A 34 3.91 11.95 7.39
CA LYS A 34 3.35 12.41 8.69
C LYS A 34 2.81 11.24 9.54
N ALA A 35 3.13 9.99 9.19
CA ALA A 35 2.66 8.76 9.82
C ALA A 35 1.13 8.65 9.97
N LYS A 36 0.38 9.37 9.13
CA LYS A 36 -1.09 9.38 9.20
C LYS A 36 -1.70 8.15 8.54
N VAL A 37 -1.01 7.60 7.54
CA VAL A 37 -1.43 6.42 6.79
C VAL A 37 -0.23 5.60 6.31
N THR A 38 -0.39 4.29 6.25
CA THR A 38 0.55 3.34 5.64
C THR A 38 -0.07 2.82 4.36
N ILE A 39 0.66 2.85 3.24
CA ILE A 39 0.15 2.49 1.92
C ILE A 39 0.89 1.28 1.38
N TYR A 40 0.12 0.30 0.93
CA TYR A 40 0.58 -0.87 0.20
C TYR A 40 0.02 -0.79 -1.22
N LEU A 41 0.88 -0.91 -2.21
CA LEU A 41 0.47 -1.08 -3.60
C LEU A 41 0.56 -2.56 -3.93
N ASP A 42 -0.37 -3.04 -4.75
CA ASP A 42 -0.24 -4.30 -5.48
C ASP A 42 0.89 -4.16 -6.53
N THR A 43 2.13 -3.99 -6.05
CA THR A 43 3.29 -4.04 -6.94
C THR A 43 3.31 -5.39 -7.58
N ASP A 44 3.69 -5.46 -8.86
CA ASP A 44 4.02 -6.69 -9.58
C ASP A 44 5.11 -7.46 -8.81
N GLN A 45 4.76 -8.07 -7.69
CA GLN A 45 5.57 -9.05 -7.02
C GLN A 45 5.75 -10.13 -8.06
N ASN A 46 7.02 -10.45 -8.34
CA ASN A 46 7.38 -11.59 -9.17
C ASN A 46 6.40 -12.73 -8.86
N PRO A 47 5.70 -13.30 -9.87
CA PRO A 47 4.82 -14.43 -9.60
C PRO A 47 5.59 -15.48 -8.81
N GLY A 48 5.17 -15.74 -7.57
CA GLY A 48 5.84 -16.64 -6.63
C GLY A 48 6.36 -16.02 -5.33
N ILE A 49 6.26 -14.71 -5.09
CA ILE A 49 6.56 -14.13 -3.76
C ILE A 49 5.29 -14.20 -2.89
N ASP A 50 5.46 -14.83 -1.73
CA ASP A 50 4.43 -15.06 -0.72
C ASP A 50 4.21 -13.78 0.09
N TRP A 51 3.26 -12.95 -0.37
CA TRP A 51 2.91 -11.65 0.24
C TRP A 51 2.56 -11.76 1.74
N GLU A 52 2.10 -12.92 2.20
CA GLU A 52 1.78 -13.18 3.61
C GLU A 52 3.03 -13.23 4.49
N LYS A 53 4.17 -13.69 3.95
CA LYS A 53 5.45 -13.72 4.68
C LYS A 53 6.08 -12.35 4.85
N GLU A 54 5.92 -11.47 3.87
CA GLU A 54 6.46 -10.10 3.95
C GLU A 54 5.68 -9.26 4.97
N LEU A 55 4.36 -9.46 5.09
CA LEU A 55 3.54 -8.80 6.11
C LEU A 55 3.85 -9.26 7.55
N LYS A 56 4.30 -10.51 7.75
CA LYS A 56 4.67 -11.05 9.08
C LYS A 56 6.07 -10.65 9.55
N LYS A 57 6.92 -10.10 8.67
CA LYS A 57 8.27 -9.62 9.01
C LYS A 57 8.31 -8.15 9.47
N ALA A 58 7.27 -7.38 9.17
CA ALA A 58 7.13 -5.98 9.56
C ALA A 58 6.45 -5.84 10.94
#